data_AF-A0A163TIC4-F1
#
_entry.id   AF-A0A163TIC4-F1
#
_cell.length_a   1.000
_cell.length_b   1.000
_cell.length_c   1.000
_cell.angle_alpha   90.00
_cell.angle_beta   90.00
_cell.angle_gamma   90.00
#
_symmetry.space_group_name_H-M   'P 1'
#
loop_
_entity.id
_entity.type
_entity.pdbx_description
1 polymer ?
#
loop_
_entity_poly.entity_id
_entity_poly.type
_entity_poly.pdbx_seq_one_letter_code
_entity_poly.pdbx_strand_id
1 'polypeptide(L)'
;MVLFNTAPVLAADVDFERFMASPSGAAGLSATISSLGACDTKPVWSLSYDPDIDKDNPNHVYVGCQYDPEWEEGDDLYDKGILAKFFELEGVLTLDSLTQLP
;
A
#
# COMPACT_ATOMS: atom_id res chain seq x y z
N MET A 1 -31.43 18.54 -5.10
CA MET A 1 -30.02 18.59 -4.70
C MET A 1 -29.62 17.17 -4.33
N VAL A 2 -28.97 16.46 -5.24
CA VAL A 2 -28.54 15.07 -5.03
C VAL A 2 -27.21 15.15 -4.29
N LEU A 3 -27.23 14.81 -3.00
CA LEU A 3 -26.02 14.61 -2.22
C LEU A 3 -25.39 13.30 -2.70
N PHE A 4 -24.36 13.40 -3.54
CA PHE A 4 -23.45 12.29 -3.78
C PHE A 4 -22.68 12.06 -2.48
N ASN A 5 -23.19 11.16 -1.65
CA ASN A 5 -22.44 10.60 -0.54
C ASN A 5 -21.50 9.54 -1.13
N THR A 6 -20.44 9.98 -1.79
CA THR A 6 -19.30 9.12 -2.10
C THR A 6 -18.58 8.88 -0.79
N ALA A 7 -19.11 7.95 0.02
CA ALA A 7 -18.30 7.28 1.01
C ALA A 7 -17.02 6.83 0.27
N PRO A 8 -15.81 7.05 0.83
CA PRO A 8 -14.64 6.41 0.26
C PRO A 8 -15.00 4.94 0.19
N VAL A 9 -14.87 4.35 -1.00
CA VAL A 9 -14.89 2.89 -1.15
C VAL A 9 -13.96 2.40 -0.05
N LEU A 10 -14.54 1.76 0.97
CA LEU A 10 -13.78 1.12 2.02
C LEU A 10 -12.84 0.19 1.26
N ALA A 11 -11.56 0.58 1.20
CA ALA A 11 -10.50 -0.30 0.77
C ALA A 11 -10.80 -1.65 1.40
N ALA A 12 -10.99 -2.70 0.58
CA ALA A 12 -11.20 -4.03 1.14
C ALA A 12 -10.09 -4.26 2.18
N ASP A 13 -10.49 -4.54 3.43
CA ASP A 13 -9.55 -4.61 4.54
C ASP A 13 -8.44 -5.59 4.16
N VAL A 14 -7.19 -5.11 4.18
CA VAL A 14 -6.03 -5.94 3.87
C VAL A 14 -5.96 -7.05 4.94
N ASP A 15 -6.01 -8.31 4.51
CA ASP A 15 -5.86 -9.46 5.40
C ASP A 15 -4.39 -9.62 5.80
N PHE A 16 -3.94 -8.78 6.74
CA PHE A 16 -2.57 -8.80 7.24
C PHE A 16 -2.18 -10.13 7.91
N GLU A 17 -3.15 -10.87 8.46
CA GLU A 17 -2.89 -12.17 9.09
C GLU A 17 -2.29 -13.16 8.07
N ARG A 18 -2.81 -13.15 6.84
CA ARG A 18 -2.30 -14.01 5.75
C ARG A 18 -0.83 -13.72 5.41
N PHE A 19 -0.42 -12.46 5.39
CA PHE A 19 0.97 -12.09 5.12
C PHE A 19 1.87 -12.38 6.33
N MET A 20 1.37 -12.18 7.54
CA MET A 20 2.12 -12.45 8.77
C MET A 20 2.24 -13.94 9.11
N ALA A 21 1.46 -14.82 8.46
CA ALA A 21 1.48 -16.26 8.69
C ALA A 21 2.82 -16.94 8.30
N SER A 22 3.68 -16.26 7.54
CA SER A 22 4.99 -16.80 7.13
C SER A 22 6.12 -15.78 7.34
N PRO A 23 7.37 -16.25 7.57
CA PRO A 23 8.51 -15.35 7.69
C PRO A 23 8.75 -14.46 6.45
N SER A 24 8.54 -14.99 5.25
CA SER A 24 8.71 -14.24 3.99
C SER A 24 7.64 -13.18 3.80
N GLY A 25 6.38 -13.49 4.13
CA GLY A 25 5.29 -12.51 4.04
C GLY A 25 5.46 -11.38 5.05
N ALA A 26 5.83 -11.70 6.29
CA ALA A 26 6.14 -10.71 7.33
C ALA A 26 7.35 -9.83 6.94
N ALA A 27 8.42 -10.45 6.42
CA ALA A 27 9.58 -9.71 5.91
C ALA A 27 9.21 -8.80 4.73
N GLY A 28 8.35 -9.28 3.83
CA GLY A 28 7.83 -8.49 2.71
C GLY A 28 7.06 -7.27 3.17
N LEU A 29 6.11 -7.43 4.10
CA LEU A 29 5.39 -6.29 4.70
C LEU A 29 6.34 -5.30 5.37
N SER A 30 7.34 -5.79 6.11
CA SER A 30 8.35 -4.93 6.73
C SER A 30 9.16 -4.16 5.71
N ALA A 31 9.52 -4.79 4.58
CA ALA A 31 10.23 -4.14 3.48
C ALA A 31 9.36 -3.07 2.82
N THR A 32 8.06 -3.32 2.65
CA THR A 32 7.08 -2.35 2.15
C THR A 32 7.03 -1.10 3.03
N ILE A 33 6.86 -1.26 4.34
CA ILE A 33 6.83 -0.14 5.31
C ILE A 33 8.15 0.64 5.25
N SER A 34 9.27 -0.08 5.30
CA SER A 34 10.59 0.55 5.38
C SER A 34 10.94 1.32 4.10
N SER A 35 10.46 0.86 2.94
CA SER A 35 10.65 1.53 1.65
C SER A 35 9.85 2.82 1.52
N LEU A 36 8.77 2.98 2.29
CA LEU A 36 7.99 4.21 2.32
C LEU A 36 8.81 5.38 2.88
N GLY A 37 9.78 5.14 3.76
CA GLY A 37 10.65 6.19 4.30
C GLY A 37 9.93 7.15 5.25
N ALA A 38 10.38 8.40 5.29
CA ALA A 38 9.79 9.43 6.16
C ALA A 38 8.41 9.87 5.66
N CYS A 39 7.50 10.09 6.60
CA CYS A 39 6.14 10.54 6.37
C CYS A 39 5.78 11.63 7.39
N ASP A 40 5.11 12.68 6.93
CA ASP A 40 4.54 13.73 7.78
C ASP A 40 3.10 13.41 8.20
N THR A 41 2.46 12.48 7.48
CA THR A 41 1.14 11.93 7.84
C THR A 41 1.22 10.46 8.22
N LYS A 42 0.15 9.97 8.88
CA LYS A 42 0.04 8.55 9.22
C LYS A 42 -0.06 7.71 7.93
N PRO A 43 0.70 6.62 7.78
CA PRO A 43 0.56 5.73 6.65
C PRO A 43 -0.85 5.14 6.55
N VAL A 44 -1.38 5.09 5.33
CA VAL A 44 -2.63 4.44 4.98
C VAL A 44 -2.36 3.19 4.15
N TRP A 45 -3.24 2.21 4.26
CA TRP A 45 -3.09 0.89 3.66
C TRP A 45 -4.33 0.52 2.87
N SER A 46 -4.15 -0.15 1.75
CA SER A 46 -5.25 -0.73 0.97
C SER A 46 -4.77 -1.91 0.16
N LEU A 47 -5.72 -2.68 -0.38
CA LEU A 47 -5.41 -3.47 -1.57
C LEU A 47 -5.14 -2.53 -2.75
N SER A 48 -4.30 -2.97 -3.68
CA SER A 48 -4.13 -2.30 -4.97
C SER A 48 -4.93 -3.02 -6.04
N TYR A 49 -5.53 -2.24 -6.92
CA TYR A 49 -6.11 -2.72 -8.16
C TYR A 49 -5.03 -3.38 -9.03
N ASP A 50 -5.38 -4.51 -9.63
CA ASP A 50 -4.57 -5.24 -10.59
C ASP A 50 -5.26 -5.24 -11.96
N PRO A 51 -4.66 -4.59 -12.98
CA PRO A 51 -5.26 -4.48 -14.29
C PRO A 51 -5.35 -5.81 -15.04
N ASP A 52 -4.53 -6.82 -14.69
CA ASP A 52 -4.54 -8.10 -15.39
C ASP A 52 -5.80 -8.92 -15.05
N ILE A 53 -6.38 -8.69 -13.87
CA ILE A 53 -7.57 -9.39 -13.37
C ILE A 53 -8.79 -8.46 -13.19
N ASP A 54 -8.65 -7.18 -13.53
CA ASP A 54 -9.67 -6.13 -13.47
C ASP A 54 -10.38 -6.01 -12.10
N LYS A 55 -9.61 -6.08 -11.01
CA LYS A 55 -10.11 -5.94 -9.64
C LYS A 55 -8.98 -5.70 -8.64
N ASP A 56 -9.36 -5.34 -7.41
CA ASP A 56 -8.43 -5.34 -6.27
C ASP A 56 -7.84 -6.73 -6.06
N ASN A 57 -6.51 -6.80 -6.00
CA ASN A 57 -5.80 -8.04 -5.82
C ASN A 57 -5.46 -8.25 -4.33
N PRO A 58 -5.92 -9.35 -3.71
CA PRO A 58 -5.66 -9.64 -2.30
C PRO A 58 -4.18 -9.92 -2.00
N ASN A 59 -3.32 -10.04 -3.02
CA ASN A 59 -1.88 -10.19 -2.88
C ASN A 59 -1.13 -8.88 -3.16
N HIS A 60 -1.80 -7.79 -3.46
CA HIS A 60 -1.17 -6.49 -3.72
C HIS A 60 -1.50 -5.54 -2.57
N VAL A 61 -0.49 -5.18 -1.79
CA VAL A 61 -0.64 -4.24 -0.68
C VAL A 61 -0.07 -2.89 -1.09
N TYR A 62 -0.92 -1.87 -1.08
CA TYR A 62 -0.49 -0.48 -1.20
C TYR A 62 -0.32 0.11 0.20
N VAL A 63 0.80 0.81 0.41
CA VAL A 63 0.97 1.73 1.53
C VAL A 63 1.27 3.11 0.99
N GLY A 64 0.64 4.14 1.55
CA GLY A 64 0.93 5.51 1.19
C GLY A 64 0.96 6.44 2.38
N CYS A 65 1.62 7.58 2.21
CA CYS A 65 1.61 8.69 3.15
C CYS A 65 1.89 10.00 2.39
N GLN A 66 1.88 11.12 3.11
CA GLN A 66 2.31 12.40 2.59
C GLN A 66 3.63 12.83 3.24
N TYR A 67 4.45 13.57 2.51
CA TYR A 67 5.72 14.11 2.99
C TYR A 67 5.99 15.52 2.44
N ASP A 68 6.77 16.30 3.16
CA ASP A 68 7.35 17.57 2.75
C ASP A 68 8.82 17.32 2.30
N PRO A 69 9.14 17.52 1.00
CA PRO A 69 10.47 17.22 0.50
C PRO A 69 11.57 18.09 1.11
N GLU A 70 11.34 19.37 1.44
CA GLU A 70 12.44 20.27 1.85
C GLU A 70 12.06 21.45 2.78
N TRP A 71 10.83 21.59 3.31
CA TRP A 71 10.40 22.80 4.06
C TRP A 71 10.70 24.12 3.30
N GLU A 72 10.92 24.05 1.99
CA GLU A 72 11.26 25.18 1.14
C GLU A 72 9.97 25.82 0.61
N GLU A 73 9.48 26.83 1.33
CA GLU A 73 8.53 27.87 0.90
C GLU A 73 7.26 27.41 0.14
N GLY A 74 6.74 26.22 0.40
CA GLY A 74 5.46 25.75 -0.11
C GLY A 74 4.68 24.97 0.95
N ASP A 75 3.39 25.31 1.14
CA ASP A 75 2.48 24.65 2.09
C ASP A 75 1.98 23.26 1.61
N ASP A 76 2.47 22.76 0.47
CA ASP A 76 1.91 21.59 -0.21
C ASP A 76 2.69 20.32 0.11
N LEU A 77 2.01 19.35 0.74
CA LEU A 77 2.53 18.01 0.96
C LEU A 77 2.45 17.17 -0.31
N TYR A 78 3.45 16.33 -0.56
CA TYR A 78 3.51 15.41 -1.69
C TYR A 78 3.06 14.02 -1.27
N ASP A 79 2.32 13.33 -2.13
CA ASP A 79 1.93 11.95 -1.91
C ASP A 79 3.12 11.02 -2.20
N LYS A 80 3.26 9.98 -1.38
CA LYS A 80 4.19 8.89 -1.59
C LYS A 80 3.45 7.57 -1.45
N GLY A 81 3.70 6.66 -2.38
CA GLY A 81 3.11 5.33 -2.38
C GLY A 81 4.14 4.24 -2.62
N ILE A 82 4.02 3.12 -1.91
CA ILE A 82 4.72 1.87 -2.22
C ILE A 82 3.67 0.80 -2.50
N LEU A 83 3.75 0.21 -3.68
CA LEU A 83 3.01 -0.98 -4.05
C LEU A 83 3.89 -2.22 -3.82
N ALA A 84 3.45 -3.10 -2.94
CA ALA A 84 4.04 -4.41 -2.73
C ALA A 84 3.18 -5.49 -3.39
N LYS A 85 3.76 -6.19 -4.35
CA LYS A 85 3.13 -7.36 -4.97
C LYS A 85 3.68 -8.62 -4.35
N PHE A 86 2.79 -9.53 -3.99
CA PHE A 86 3.15 -10.84 -3.46
C PHE A 86 2.69 -11.93 -4.42
N PHE A 87 3.45 -13.00 -4.49
CA PHE A 87 3.02 -14.24 -5.13
C PHE A 87 3.00 -15.36 -4.09
N GLU A 88 2.12 -16.33 -4.29
CA GLU A 88 2.01 -17.49 -3.43
C GLU A 88 2.79 -18.66 -4.02
N LEU A 89 3.73 -19.19 -3.25
CA LEU A 89 4.52 -20.36 -3.59
C LEU A 89 4.40 -21.38 -2.46
N GLU A 90 3.86 -22.56 -2.76
CA GLU A 90 3.69 -23.65 -1.77
C GLU A 90 2.91 -23.22 -0.51
N GLY A 91 1.93 -22.33 -0.65
CA GLY A 91 1.13 -21.80 0.47
C GLY A 91 1.81 -20.67 1.25
N VAL A 92 2.96 -20.19 0.77
CA VAL A 92 3.75 -19.13 1.39
C VAL A 92 3.72 -17.88 0.52
N LEU A 93 3.28 -16.75 1.09
CA LEU A 93 3.36 -15.46 0.41
C LEU A 93 4.80 -14.96 0.41
N THR A 94 5.29 -14.65 -0.78
CA THR A 94 6.63 -14.13 -1.02
C THR A 94 6.51 -12.80 -1.73
N LEU A 95 7.28 -11.81 -1.28
CA LEU A 95 7.38 -10.52 -1.96
C LEU A 95 7.94 -10.74 -3.37
N ASP A 96 7.16 -10.41 -4.39
CA ASP A 96 7.56 -10.41 -5.79
C ASP A 96 8.29 -9.11 -6.13
N SER A 97 7.63 -7.98 -5.87
CA SER A 97 8.13 -6.66 -6.24
C SER A 97 7.67 -5.56 -5.29
N LEU A 98 8.52 -4.55 -5.15
CA LEU A 98 8.24 -3.27 -4.49
C LEU A 98 8.37 -2.15 -5.52
N THR A 99 7.27 -1.44 -5.76
CA THR A 99 7.24 -0.33 -6.71
C THR A 99 6.92 0.94 -5.96
N GLN A 100 7.84 1.91 -6.03
CA GLN A 100 7.53 3.27 -5.61
C GLN A 100 6.64 3.91 -6.68
N LEU A 101 5.49 4.40 -6.24
CA LEU A 101 4.57 5.16 -7.07
C LEU A 101 4.94 6.65 -6.98
N PRO A 102 4.86 7.37 -8.11
CA PRO A 102 5.13 8.81 -8.15
C PRO A 102 4.11 9.62 -7.37
#